data_AF-A0A5X3P7Z3-F1
#
_entry.id   AF-A0A5X3P7Z3-F1
#
_cell.length_a   1.000
_cell.length_b   1.000
_cell.length_c   1.000
_cell.angle_alpha   90.00
_cell.angle_beta   90.00
_cell.angle_gamma   90.00
#
_symmetry.space_group_name_H-M   'P 1'
#
loop_
_entity.id
_entity.type
_entity.pdbx_description
1 polymer ?
#
loop_
_entity_poly.entity_id
_entity_poly.type
_entity_poly.pdbx_seq_one_letter_code
_entity_poly.pdbx_strand_id
1 'polypeptide(L)' 'MGEDVYALPFERHVIYFLQTQETVIVTRVLSQYQNAGRVRDKNFSPLGN' A
#
# COMPACT_ATOMS: atom_id res chain seq x y z
N MET A 1 -7.54 -27.50 -1.00
CA MET A 1 -6.97 -26.91 -2.22
C MET A 1 -7.33 -25.44 -2.15
N GLY A 2 -6.38 -24.63 -1.69
CA GLY A 2 -6.62 -23.25 -1.29
C GLY A 2 -6.76 -22.35 -2.50
N GLU A 3 -7.66 -21.39 -2.42
CA GLU A 3 -7.80 -20.34 -3.41
C GLU A 3 -6.51 -19.51 -3.37
N ASP A 4 -5.72 -19.57 -4.44
CA ASP A 4 -4.46 -18.81 -4.51
C ASP A 4 -4.78 -17.32 -4.52
N VAL A 5 -4.26 -16.61 -3.51
CA VAL A 5 -4.37 -15.15 -3.42
C VAL A 5 -3.25 -14.54 -4.26
N TYR A 6 -3.64 -13.79 -5.29
CA TYR A 6 -2.71 -13.09 -6.16
C TYR A 6 -2.50 -11.65 -5.72
N ALA A 7 -1.32 -11.11 -6.00
CA ALA A 7 -0.96 -9.72 -5.74
C ALA A 7 -0.46 -9.05 -7.02
N LEU A 8 -1.08 -7.92 -7.40
CA LEU A 8 -0.69 -7.08 -8.52
C LEU A 8 -0.17 -5.73 -8.01
N PRO A 9 1.13 -5.46 -8.12
CA PRO A 9 1.66 -4.12 -7.92
C PRO A 9 1.19 -3.20 -9.05
N PHE A 10 0.61 -2.05 -8.71
CA PHE A 10 0.20 -1.04 -9.68
C PHE A 10 0.43 0.36 -9.11
N GLU A 11 1.31 1.12 -9.75
CA GLU A 11 1.77 2.43 -9.27
C GLU A 11 2.22 2.36 -7.78
N ARG A 12 1.55 3.13 -6.91
CA ARG A 12 1.78 3.17 -5.46
C ARG A 12 0.82 2.27 -4.72
N HIS A 13 0.23 1.28 -5.37
CA HIS A 13 -0.76 0.39 -4.78
C HIS A 13 -0.37 -1.08 -4.97
N VAL A 14 -0.86 -1.91 -4.06
CA VAL A 14 -0.83 -3.37 -4.21
C VAL A 14 -2.27 -3.86 -4.13
N ILE A 15 -2.70 -4.53 -5.20
CA ILE A 15 -4.05 -5.06 -5.34
C ILE A 15 -3.99 -6.56 -5.06
N TYR A 16 -4.73 -7.02 -4.07
CA TYR A 16 -4.93 -8.43 -3.79
C TYR A 16 -6.26 -8.89 -4.38
N PHE A 17 -6.24 -10.04 -5.05
CA PHE A 17 -7.41 -10.57 -5.72
C PHE A 17 -7.39 -12.09 -5.77
N LEU A 18 -8.58 -12.65 -5.92
CA LEU A 18 -8.79 -14.05 -6.29
C LEU A 18 -9.12 -14.10 -7.78
N GLN A 19 -8.60 -15.11 -8.48
CA GLN A 19 -8.84 -15.27 -9.91
C GLN A 19 -9.40 -16.67 -10.18
N THR A 20 -10.52 -16.72 -10.89
CA THR A 20 -11.04 -17.90 -11.56
C THR A 20 -10.86 -17.75 -13.07
N GLN A 21 -11.28 -18.75 -13.84
CA GLN A 21 -11.16 -18.72 -15.31
C GLN A 21 -11.90 -17.54 -15.96
N GLU A 22 -12.99 -17.06 -15.35
CA GLU A 22 -13.86 -16.03 -15.95
C GLU A 22 -14.00 -14.79 -15.05
N THR A 23 -13.52 -14.83 -13.82
CA THR A 23 -13.78 -13.76 -12.85
C THR A 23 -12.54 -13.40 -12.04
N VAL A 24 -12.36 -12.10 -11.83
CA VAL A 24 -11.39 -11.54 -10.90
C VAL A 24 -12.15 -10.84 -9.79
N ILE A 25 -11.92 -11.24 -8.54
CA ILE A 25 -12.53 -10.64 -7.36
C ILE A 25 -11.44 -9.90 -6.59
N VAL A 26 -11.50 -8.57 -6.56
CA VAL A 26 -10.59 -7.74 -5.78
C VAL A 26 -10.99 -7.80 -4.31
N THR A 27 -10.07 -8.25 -3.44
CA THR A 27 -10.32 -8.41 -2.01
C THR A 27 -9.72 -7.27 -1.18
N ARG A 28 -8.61 -6.68 -1.63
CA ARG A 28 -7.95 -5.59 -0.92
C ARG A 28 -7.13 -4.71 -1.84
N VAL A 29 -7.18 -3.40 -1.62
CA VAL A 29 -6.29 -2.42 -2.25
C VAL A 29 -5.51 -1.71 -1.14
N LEU A 30 -4.20 -1.88 -1.14
CA LEU A 30 -3.30 -1.18 -0.22
C LEU A 30 -2.61 -0.05 -0.96
N SER A 31 -2.67 1.17 -0.40
CA SER A 31 -1.85 2.27 -0.88
C SER A 31 -0.53 2.33 -0.10
N GLN A 32 0.58 2.44 -0.83
CA GLN A 32 1.92 2.70 -0.30
C GLN A 32 2.09 4.15 0.18
N TYR A 33 1.05 4.99 0.09
CA TYR A 33 1.01 6.32 0.69
C TYR A 33 0.96 6.27 2.22
N GLN A 34 2.03 5.79 2.86
CA GLN A 34 2.21 5.95 4.31
C GLN A 34 3.64 6.33 4.72
N ASN A 35 4.59 6.50 3.78
CA ASN A 35 5.98 6.80 4.17
C ASN A 35 6.68 7.93 3.41
N ALA A 36 5.98 8.68 2.55
CA ALA A 36 6.57 9.78 1.79
C ALA A 36 6.48 11.15 2.48
N GLY A 37 6.07 11.21 3.75
CA GLY A 37 5.65 12.47 4.39
C GLY A 37 6.12 12.72 5.81
N ARG A 38 7.03 11.91 6.37
CA ARG A 38 7.74 12.31 7.60
C ARG A 38 9.17 12.67 7.27
N VAL A 39 9.33 13.73 6.48
CA VAL A 39 10.50 14.58 6.62
C VAL A 39 10.36 15.15 8.03
N ARG A 40 11.02 14.51 9.01
CA ARG A 40 11.37 15.18 10.25
C ARG A 40 12.24 16.35 9.79
N ASP A 41 11.64 17.52 9.73
CA ASP A 41 12.38 18.76 9.66
C ASP A 41 13.40 18.71 10.80
N LYS A 42 14.68 18.52 10.45
CA LYS A 42 15.79 18.44 11.42
C LYS A 42 16.08 19.80 12.07
N ASN A 43 15.31 20.84 11.74
CA ASN A 43 15.47 22.20 12.23
C ASN A 43 14.33 22.64 13.17
N PHE A 44 13.53 21.70 13.69
CA PHE A 44 12.65 22.03 14.82
C PHE A 44 13.50 22.13 16.10
N SER A 45 13.92 23.36 16.43
CA SER A 45 14.40 23.74 17.76
C SER A 45 13.19 24.09 18.62
N PRO A 46 12.76 23.25 19.59
CA PRO A 46 11.58 23.55 20.41
C PRO A 46 11.81 24.66 21.44
N LEU A 47 13.04 25.17 21.55
CA LEU A 47 13.44 26.14 22.54
C LEU A 47 14.10 27.31 21.81
N GLY A 48 13.31 28.36 21.60
CA GLY A 48 13.85 29.69 21.38
C GLY A 48 14.28 30.26 22.73
N ASN A 49 15.54 30.74 22.76
CA ASN A 49 16.32 31.29 23.88
C ASN A 49 16.82 30.29 24.93
#